data_AF-A0AAI8KEE0-F1
#
_entry.id   AF-A0AAI8KEE0-F1
#
_cell.length_a   1.000
_cell.length_b   1.000
_cell.length_c   1.000
_cell.angle_alpha   90.00
_cell.angle_beta   90.00
_cell.angle_gamma   90.00
#
_symmetry.space_group_name_H-M   'P 1'
#
loop_
_entity.id
_entity.type
_entity.pdbx_description
1 polymer ?
#
loop_
_entity_poly.entity_id
_entity_poly.type
_entity_poly.pdbx_seq_one_letter_code
_entity_poly.pdbx_strand_id
1 'polypeptide(L)'
;MRILFFTVCCVLIAACSSNPAALFEEQVKHSTTPLAWTPSEAMHNAQAVPMPINPGWRPPQWTITAAEPRILISGVPSNYRLFSVALIKDKPFHIDVNSWCVNACLGFSKYALNPYLILMDAKGNVIAEGFGKATGMVGVISQELKGTVTTSGTYYLVVAADNRAPGETIVIDNVLLIGAAASPITPLRIGMGSYPFGSVGPLLNTEKTP
;
A
#
# COMPACT_ATOMS: atom_id res chain seq x y z
N MET A 1 7.79 -24.34 49.56
CA MET A 1 7.23 -24.63 48.21
C MET A 1 6.14 -23.65 47.79
N ARG A 2 6.30 -22.34 48.08
CA ARG A 2 5.28 -21.29 47.84
C ARG A 2 5.82 -20.05 47.11
N ILE A 3 7.14 -20.01 46.87
CA ILE A 3 7.84 -18.86 46.29
C ILE A 3 8.14 -19.07 44.79
N LEU A 4 8.02 -20.30 44.27
CA LEU A 4 8.31 -20.62 42.88
C LEU A 4 7.16 -20.29 41.90
N PHE A 5 5.98 -19.92 42.40
CA PHE A 5 4.80 -19.64 41.57
C PHE A 5 4.65 -18.17 41.16
N PHE A 6 5.40 -17.24 41.77
CA PHE A 6 5.30 -15.81 41.46
C PHE A 6 6.23 -15.35 40.32
N THR A 7 7.28 -16.12 40.01
CA THR A 7 8.27 -15.71 39.00
C THR A 7 7.83 -16.05 37.57
N VAL A 8 6.88 -16.96 37.38
CA VAL A 8 6.40 -17.40 36.05
C VAL A 8 5.35 -16.44 35.46
N CYS A 9 4.67 -15.64 36.30
CA CYS A 9 3.59 -14.76 35.85
C CYS A 9 4.07 -13.43 35.24
N CYS A 10 5.33 -13.03 35.47
CA CYS A 10 5.88 -11.77 34.93
C CYS A 10 6.49 -11.90 33.53
N VAL A 11 6.61 -13.11 32.98
CA VAL A 11 7.21 -13.34 31.64
C VAL A 11 6.15 -13.32 30.51
N LEU A 12 4.85 -13.25 30.84
CA LEU A 12 3.76 -13.38 29.88
C LEU A 12 3.03 -12.06 29.54
N ILE A 13 3.59 -10.90 29.93
CA ILE A 13 3.00 -9.59 29.63
C ILE A 13 3.98 -8.68 28.87
N ALA A 14 4.73 -9.24 27.91
CA ALA A 14 5.16 -8.46 26.77
C ALA A 14 4.02 -8.50 25.74
N ALA A 15 2.95 -7.74 26.01
CA ALA A 15 2.02 -7.38 24.94
C ALA A 15 2.83 -6.55 23.95
N CYS A 16 3.35 -7.18 22.90
CA CYS A 16 4.09 -6.52 21.85
C CYS A 16 3.15 -5.53 21.14
N SER A 17 3.08 -4.29 21.62
CA SER A 17 2.86 -3.16 20.71
C SER A 17 4.10 -3.15 19.82
N SER A 18 4.05 -3.90 18.73
CA SER A 18 5.22 -4.14 17.90
C SER A 18 5.59 -2.83 17.20
N ASN A 19 6.76 -2.32 17.57
CA ASN A 19 7.35 -1.13 16.98
C ASN A 19 7.45 -1.34 15.44
N PRO A 20 6.90 -0.44 14.61
CA PRO A 20 6.93 -0.59 13.16
C PRO A 20 8.33 -0.81 12.58
N ALA A 21 9.35 -0.15 13.16
CA ALA A 21 10.75 -0.34 12.75
C ALA A 21 11.27 -1.75 13.08
N ALA A 22 10.91 -2.29 14.25
CA ALA A 22 11.29 -3.65 14.63
C ALA A 22 10.60 -4.69 13.73
N LEU A 23 9.31 -4.52 13.45
CA LEU A 23 8.57 -5.38 12.51
C LEU A 23 9.18 -5.38 11.12
N PHE A 24 9.57 -4.20 10.63
CA PHE A 24 10.23 -4.07 9.34
C PHE A 24 11.55 -4.86 9.32
N GLU A 25 12.42 -4.68 10.31
CA GLU A 25 13.70 -5.39 10.39
C GLU A 25 13.49 -6.91 10.49
N GLU A 26 12.59 -7.37 11.35
CA GLU A 26 12.39 -8.80 11.62
C GLU A 26 11.64 -9.53 10.50
N GLN A 27 10.56 -8.92 9.98
CA GLN A 27 9.60 -9.63 9.13
C GLN A 27 9.62 -9.20 7.67
N VAL A 28 10.25 -8.07 7.33
CA VAL A 28 10.32 -7.58 5.95
C VAL A 28 11.73 -7.70 5.41
N LYS A 29 12.71 -7.11 6.10
CA LYS A 29 14.10 -7.04 5.62
C LYS A 29 14.76 -8.42 5.57
N HIS A 30 14.62 -9.21 6.63
CA HIS A 30 15.20 -10.55 6.73
C HIS A 30 14.26 -11.67 6.23
N SER A 31 13.14 -11.33 5.60
CA SER A 31 12.22 -12.33 5.03
C SER A 31 12.87 -13.13 3.91
N THR A 32 12.34 -14.33 3.68
CA THR A 32 12.71 -15.24 2.59
C THR A 32 11.71 -15.23 1.43
N THR A 33 10.63 -14.43 1.49
CA THR A 33 9.67 -14.33 0.38
C THR A 33 10.35 -13.78 -0.88
N PRO A 34 9.83 -14.08 -2.09
CA PRO A 34 10.41 -13.57 -3.33
C PRO A 34 10.63 -12.06 -3.29
N LEU A 35 11.82 -11.61 -3.68
CA LEU A 35 12.18 -10.18 -3.75
C LEU A 35 12.35 -9.78 -5.21
N ALA A 36 11.43 -8.94 -5.69
CA ALA A 36 11.52 -8.31 -7.00
C ALA A 36 12.43 -7.07 -6.96
N TRP A 37 13.41 -7.03 -7.85
CA TRP A 37 14.29 -5.89 -8.06
C TRP A 37 13.69 -4.87 -9.03
N THR A 38 12.75 -5.32 -9.86
CA THR A 38 12.06 -4.47 -10.85
C THR A 38 10.55 -4.64 -10.78
N PRO A 39 9.76 -3.65 -11.23
CA PRO A 39 8.32 -3.77 -11.34
C PRO A 39 7.87 -4.95 -12.23
N SER A 40 8.56 -5.20 -13.34
CA SER A 40 8.28 -6.35 -14.22
C SER A 40 8.47 -7.68 -13.49
N GLU A 41 9.53 -7.83 -12.71
CA GLU A 41 9.74 -9.02 -11.87
C GLU A 41 8.63 -9.17 -10.81
N ALA A 42 8.17 -8.04 -10.24
CA ALA A 42 7.07 -8.06 -9.28
C ALA A 42 5.75 -8.57 -9.89
N MET A 43 5.52 -8.35 -11.19
CA MET A 43 4.38 -8.94 -11.90
C MET A 43 4.46 -10.46 -12.01
N HIS A 44 5.68 -11.02 -12.05
CA HIS A 44 5.89 -12.47 -12.16
C HIS A 44 5.88 -13.17 -10.78
N ASN A 45 6.33 -12.46 -9.74
CA ASN A 45 6.43 -13.01 -8.38
C ASN A 45 5.09 -13.09 -7.63
N ALA A 46 4.02 -12.51 -8.17
CA ALA A 46 2.70 -12.46 -7.54
C ALA A 46 1.59 -12.82 -8.51
N GLN A 47 0.55 -13.50 -8.02
CA GLN A 47 -0.70 -13.66 -8.77
C GLN A 47 -1.50 -12.36 -8.72
N ALA A 48 -1.92 -11.86 -9.89
CA ALA A 48 -2.76 -10.68 -9.97
C ALA A 48 -4.20 -10.99 -9.52
N VAL A 49 -4.74 -10.14 -8.65
CA VAL A 49 -6.15 -10.16 -8.26
C VAL A 49 -6.95 -9.19 -9.14
N PRO A 50 -8.06 -9.60 -9.77
CA PRO A 50 -8.91 -8.67 -10.51
C PRO A 50 -9.42 -7.53 -9.61
N MET A 51 -9.16 -6.30 -10.04
CA MET A 51 -9.61 -5.11 -9.33
C MET A 51 -11.13 -4.95 -9.48
N PRO A 52 -11.85 -4.65 -8.39
CA PRO A 52 -13.28 -4.39 -8.45
C PRO A 52 -13.56 -3.09 -9.21
N ILE A 53 -14.63 -3.11 -10.00
CA ILE A 53 -15.13 -1.95 -10.74
C ILE A 53 -16.41 -1.49 -10.06
N ASN A 54 -16.44 -0.24 -9.59
CA ASN A 54 -17.56 0.36 -8.84
C ASN A 54 -18.15 -0.56 -7.75
N PRO A 55 -17.36 -1.04 -6.76
CA PRO A 55 -17.85 -1.98 -5.75
C PRO A 55 -18.87 -1.39 -4.76
N GLY A 56 -19.28 -0.13 -4.93
CA GLY A 56 -20.15 0.59 -4.02
C GLY A 56 -19.45 0.95 -2.71
N TRP A 57 -20.23 1.02 -1.63
CA TRP A 57 -19.81 1.62 -0.35
C TRP A 57 -18.92 0.72 0.52
N ARG A 58 -18.80 -0.58 0.21
CA ARG A 58 -17.92 -1.54 0.90
C ARG A 58 -17.03 -2.25 -0.13
N PRO A 59 -15.96 -1.59 -0.61
CA PRO A 59 -14.99 -2.28 -1.43
C PRO A 59 -14.37 -3.46 -0.67
N PRO A 60 -14.10 -4.59 -1.36
CA PRO A 60 -13.30 -5.66 -0.80
C PRO A 60 -11.93 -5.13 -0.36
N GLN A 61 -11.37 -5.79 0.65
CA GLN A 61 -10.08 -5.44 1.20
C GLN A 61 -9.14 -6.63 1.16
N TRP A 62 -7.85 -6.36 0.97
CA TRP A 62 -6.80 -7.34 0.94
C TRP A 62 -5.70 -6.96 1.92
N THR A 63 -5.27 -7.93 2.72
CA THR A 63 -4.23 -7.75 3.72
C THR A 63 -2.85 -7.88 3.09
N ILE A 64 -1.95 -6.93 3.30
CA ILE A 64 -0.52 -7.06 3.03
C ILE A 64 0.14 -7.42 4.36
N THR A 65 0.81 -8.56 4.39
CA THR A 65 1.44 -9.20 5.55
C THR A 65 2.88 -9.61 5.20
N ALA A 66 3.57 -10.26 6.14
CA ALA A 66 4.91 -10.80 5.92
C ALA A 66 4.97 -11.93 4.87
N ALA A 67 3.83 -12.56 4.55
CA ALA A 67 3.75 -13.70 3.64
C ALA A 67 3.79 -13.28 2.16
N GLU A 68 3.45 -12.04 1.85
CA GLU A 68 3.46 -11.52 0.49
C GLU A 68 4.90 -11.37 -0.06
N PRO A 69 5.08 -11.47 -1.38
CA PRO A 69 6.35 -11.13 -2.01
C PRO A 69 6.70 -9.66 -1.77
N ARG A 70 7.97 -9.33 -1.97
CA ARG A 70 8.55 -8.00 -1.72
C ARG A 70 9.03 -7.38 -3.03
N ILE A 71 8.97 -6.07 -3.13
CA ILE A 71 9.58 -5.27 -4.20
C ILE A 71 10.55 -4.26 -3.58
N LEU A 72 11.66 -3.96 -4.26
CA LEU A 72 12.56 -2.87 -3.85
C LEU A 72 12.01 -1.51 -4.31
N ILE A 73 11.70 -0.65 -3.35
CA ILE A 73 11.32 0.75 -3.57
C ILE A 73 12.45 1.63 -3.07
N SER A 74 13.18 2.28 -3.98
CA SER A 74 14.39 3.06 -3.62
C SER A 74 15.40 2.26 -2.78
N GLY A 75 15.55 0.96 -3.09
CA GLY A 75 16.44 0.05 -2.35
C GLY A 75 15.87 -0.52 -1.04
N VAL A 76 14.64 -0.18 -0.67
CA VAL A 76 13.98 -0.67 0.55
C VAL A 76 12.97 -1.77 0.20
N PRO A 77 13.05 -2.97 0.83
CA PRO A 77 12.08 -4.03 0.61
C PRO A 77 10.67 -3.68 1.12
N SER A 78 9.67 -3.92 0.29
CA SER A 78 8.28 -3.58 0.55
C SER A 78 7.36 -4.71 0.14
N ASN A 79 6.66 -5.32 1.11
CA ASN A 79 5.63 -6.32 0.80
C ASN A 79 4.53 -5.71 -0.06
N TYR A 80 4.03 -6.47 -1.02
CA TYR A 80 3.05 -5.95 -1.98
C TYR A 80 2.02 -6.98 -2.41
N ARG A 81 0.92 -6.47 -2.97
CA ARG A 81 -0.03 -7.25 -3.77
C ARG A 81 -0.11 -6.70 -5.17
N LEU A 82 -0.45 -7.59 -6.10
CA LEU A 82 -0.63 -7.28 -7.51
C LEU A 82 -2.12 -7.33 -7.85
N PHE A 83 -2.60 -6.30 -8.53
CA PHE A 83 -3.98 -6.20 -9.00
C PHE A 83 -4.00 -6.02 -10.52
N SER A 84 -5.03 -6.52 -11.19
CA SER A 84 -5.22 -6.35 -12.64
C SER A 84 -6.52 -5.60 -12.94
N VAL A 85 -6.48 -4.70 -13.92
CA VAL A 85 -7.65 -3.93 -14.36
C VAL A 85 -7.62 -3.73 -15.88
N ALA A 86 -8.77 -3.80 -16.55
CA ALA A 86 -8.88 -3.48 -17.95
C ALA A 86 -9.05 -1.96 -18.12
N LEU A 87 -8.15 -1.31 -18.87
CA LEU A 87 -8.24 0.11 -19.22
C LEU A 87 -8.46 0.26 -20.73
N ILE A 88 -9.14 1.34 -21.11
CA ILE A 88 -9.52 1.61 -22.50
C ILE A 88 -8.71 2.81 -23.00
N LYS A 89 -8.14 2.68 -24.19
CA LYS A 89 -7.42 3.74 -24.89
C LYS A 89 -8.22 5.05 -24.89
N ASP A 90 -7.53 6.14 -24.55
CA ASP A 90 -8.02 7.53 -24.54
C ASP A 90 -9.26 7.76 -23.65
N LYS A 91 -9.68 6.77 -22.85
CA LYS A 91 -10.71 6.95 -21.83
C LYS A 91 -10.07 7.29 -20.49
N PRO A 92 -10.57 8.34 -19.80
CA PRO A 92 -10.15 8.62 -18.44
C PRO A 92 -10.42 7.42 -17.54
N PHE A 93 -9.43 7.06 -16.73
CA PHE A 93 -9.59 6.12 -15.64
C PHE A 93 -9.38 6.83 -14.31
N HIS A 94 -9.99 6.29 -13.27
CA HIS A 94 -9.80 6.73 -11.89
C HIS A 94 -9.70 5.50 -11.01
N ILE A 95 -8.52 5.27 -10.45
CA ILE A 95 -8.26 4.20 -9.49
C ILE A 95 -8.16 4.84 -8.11
N ASP A 96 -8.93 4.32 -7.16
CA ASP A 96 -8.83 4.67 -5.75
C ASP A 96 -8.18 3.53 -4.98
N VAL A 97 -7.21 3.83 -4.13
CA VAL A 97 -6.56 2.88 -3.23
C VAL A 97 -6.73 3.36 -1.81
N ASN A 98 -7.56 2.64 -1.06
CA ASN A 98 -7.74 2.90 0.36
C ASN A 98 -6.80 2.02 1.17
N SER A 99 -6.18 2.58 2.20
CA SER A 99 -5.50 1.84 3.25
C SER A 99 -6.08 2.16 4.61
N TRP A 100 -6.46 1.13 5.34
CA TRP A 100 -7.08 1.29 6.64
C TRP A 100 -6.07 1.23 7.77
N CYS A 101 -6.42 1.97 8.82
CA CYS A 101 -5.66 2.01 10.05
C CYS A 101 -5.55 0.62 10.68
N VAL A 102 -4.34 0.28 11.08
CA VAL A 102 -4.04 -0.92 11.85
C VAL A 102 -4.65 -0.76 13.25
N ASN A 103 -5.28 -1.82 13.76
CA ASN A 103 -5.91 -1.86 15.09
C ASN A 103 -7.00 -0.81 15.33
N ALA A 104 -7.83 -0.55 14.31
CA ALA A 104 -9.01 0.33 14.40
C ALA A 104 -8.71 1.78 14.83
N CYS A 105 -7.46 2.25 14.71
CA CYS A 105 -7.07 3.62 15.08
C CYS A 105 -7.33 3.99 16.54
N LEU A 106 -7.37 2.99 17.42
CA LEU A 106 -7.57 3.17 18.86
C LEU A 106 -6.25 3.58 19.53
N GLY A 107 -6.30 4.57 20.42
CA GLY A 107 -5.15 5.03 21.22
C GLY A 107 -4.42 6.27 20.67
N PHE A 108 -3.29 6.60 21.29
CA PHE A 108 -2.48 7.79 20.97
C PHE A 108 -1.62 7.60 19.70
N SER A 109 -1.18 6.37 19.43
CA SER A 109 -0.40 6.03 18.24
C SER A 109 -1.29 5.35 17.20
N LYS A 110 -1.52 6.02 16.08
CA LYS A 110 -2.30 5.50 14.95
C LYS A 110 -1.36 5.09 13.85
N TYR A 111 -1.55 3.91 13.30
CA TYR A 111 -0.69 3.41 12.22
C TYR A 111 -1.53 2.96 11.03
N ALA A 112 -1.01 3.14 9.84
CA ALA A 112 -1.60 2.61 8.61
C ALA A 112 -0.48 2.19 7.68
N LEU A 113 -0.77 1.26 6.77
CA LEU A 113 0.12 1.04 5.65
C LEU A 113 0.12 2.31 4.80
N ASN A 114 1.29 2.88 4.52
CA ASN A 114 1.42 3.93 3.53
C ASN A 114 1.56 3.23 2.18
N PRO A 115 0.53 3.20 1.31
CA PRO A 115 0.66 2.47 0.06
C PRO A 115 1.72 3.15 -0.80
N TYR A 116 2.42 2.41 -1.65
CA TYR A 116 3.19 2.89 -2.81
C TYR A 116 2.63 2.20 -4.05
N LEU A 117 2.27 2.99 -5.07
CA LEU A 117 1.55 2.48 -6.23
C LEU A 117 2.48 2.42 -7.44
N ILE A 118 2.45 1.33 -8.19
CA ILE A 118 3.13 1.22 -9.49
C ILE A 118 2.14 0.64 -10.50
N LEU A 119 1.75 1.44 -11.49
CA LEU A 119 0.91 0.99 -12.59
C LEU A 119 1.78 0.60 -13.78
N MET A 120 1.54 -0.59 -14.30
CA MET A 120 2.28 -1.18 -15.42
C MET A 120 1.33 -1.63 -16.54
N ASP A 121 1.84 -1.63 -17.77
CA ASP A 121 1.19 -2.31 -18.87
C ASP A 121 1.43 -3.83 -18.82
N ALA A 122 0.84 -4.58 -19.75
CA ALA A 122 0.98 -6.03 -19.84
C ALA A 122 2.42 -6.52 -20.13
N LYS A 123 3.33 -5.63 -20.55
CA LYS A 123 4.75 -5.96 -20.80
C LYS A 123 5.63 -5.66 -19.58
N GLY A 124 5.06 -5.13 -18.50
CA GLY A 124 5.81 -4.72 -17.31
C GLY A 124 6.46 -3.34 -17.44
N ASN A 125 6.09 -2.54 -18.44
CA ASN A 125 6.55 -1.16 -18.51
C ASN A 125 5.80 -0.32 -17.48
N VAL A 126 6.52 0.46 -16.69
CA VAL A 126 5.91 1.40 -15.74
C VAL A 126 5.28 2.56 -16.50
N ILE A 127 3.98 2.74 -16.29
CA ILE A 127 3.18 3.82 -16.87
C ILE A 127 3.01 4.96 -15.84
N ALA A 128 3.00 4.63 -14.55
CA ALA A 128 3.08 5.58 -13.45
C ALA A 128 3.55 4.92 -12.15
N GLU A 129 4.19 5.69 -11.27
CA GLU A 129 4.65 5.24 -9.96
C GLU A 129 4.58 6.35 -8.90
N GLY A 130 4.13 6.03 -7.68
CA GLY A 130 3.93 6.99 -6.57
C GLY A 130 2.46 7.33 -6.28
N PHE A 131 2.16 8.59 -5.96
CA PHE A 131 0.83 9.05 -5.47
C PHE A 131 0.20 10.09 -6.39
N GLY A 132 -1.11 9.94 -6.68
CA GLY A 132 -1.89 10.89 -7.49
C GLY A 132 -2.63 11.96 -6.69
N LYS A 133 -3.12 11.64 -5.51
CA LYS A 133 -3.65 12.59 -4.51
C LYS A 133 -3.92 11.76 -3.27
N ALA A 134 -3.61 12.26 -2.09
CA ALA A 134 -4.03 11.59 -0.88
C ALA A 134 -4.96 12.43 -0.01
N THR A 135 -5.89 11.74 0.63
CA THR A 135 -6.68 12.29 1.72
C THR A 135 -6.53 11.37 2.92
N GLY A 136 -6.19 11.95 4.06
CA GLY A 136 -6.26 11.27 5.35
C GLY A 136 -7.59 11.62 6.01
N MET A 137 -8.45 10.63 6.21
CA MET A 137 -9.57 10.74 7.13
C MET A 137 -9.31 9.84 8.34
N VAL A 138 -10.01 10.04 9.45
CA VAL A 138 -9.85 9.18 10.63
C VAL A 138 -10.06 7.72 10.23
N GLY A 139 -9.01 6.91 10.35
CA GLY A 139 -9.07 5.47 10.08
C GLY A 139 -8.75 5.04 8.65
N VAL A 140 -8.58 5.95 7.69
CA VAL A 140 -8.26 5.59 6.29
C VAL A 140 -7.36 6.61 5.59
N ILE A 141 -6.44 6.09 4.79
CA ILE A 141 -5.63 6.83 3.82
C ILE A 141 -6.19 6.47 2.45
N SER A 142 -6.72 7.45 1.73
CA SER A 142 -7.18 7.26 0.35
C SER A 142 -6.16 7.87 -0.59
N GLN A 143 -5.72 7.11 -1.59
CA GLN A 143 -4.86 7.57 -2.67
C GLN A 143 -5.58 7.42 -4.01
N GLU A 144 -5.63 8.49 -4.79
CA GLU A 144 -6.23 8.48 -6.14
C GLU A 144 -5.12 8.37 -7.19
N LEU A 145 -5.35 7.63 -8.28
CA LEU A 145 -4.54 7.62 -9.49
C LEU A 145 -5.46 7.85 -10.70
N LYS A 146 -5.18 8.90 -11.48
CA LYS A 146 -6.00 9.32 -12.62
C LYS A 146 -5.18 9.51 -13.87
N GLY A 147 -5.83 9.35 -15.01
CA GLY A 147 -5.26 9.71 -16.30
C GLY A 147 -5.90 8.96 -17.44
N THR A 148 -5.18 8.85 -18.55
CA THR A 148 -5.58 8.10 -19.74
C THR A 148 -4.47 7.17 -20.18
N VAL A 149 -4.82 6.07 -20.84
CA VAL A 149 -3.84 5.15 -21.44
C VAL A 149 -3.85 5.26 -22.96
N THR A 150 -2.69 5.04 -23.60
CA THR A 150 -2.53 5.14 -25.06
C THR A 150 -2.95 3.87 -25.80
N THR A 151 -3.17 2.77 -25.07
CA THR A 151 -3.54 1.46 -25.61
C THR A 151 -4.58 0.80 -24.71
N SER A 152 -5.59 0.15 -25.29
CA SER A 152 -6.53 -0.67 -24.52
C SER A 152 -5.86 -1.97 -24.13
N GLY A 153 -6.14 -2.46 -22.91
CA GLY A 153 -5.60 -3.74 -22.46
C GLY A 153 -5.71 -3.95 -20.96
N THR A 154 -5.11 -5.04 -20.49
CA THR A 154 -4.95 -5.32 -19.07
C THR A 154 -3.73 -4.57 -18.54
N TYR A 155 -3.95 -3.81 -17.48
CA TYR A 155 -2.93 -3.10 -16.72
C TYR A 155 -2.81 -3.73 -15.34
N TYR A 156 -1.63 -3.59 -14.74
CA TYR A 156 -1.27 -4.20 -13.48
C TYR A 156 -0.88 -3.13 -12.47
N LEU A 157 -1.50 -3.15 -11.29
CA LEU A 157 -1.21 -2.24 -10.20
C LEU A 157 -0.53 -3.02 -9.08
N VAL A 158 0.72 -2.67 -8.79
CA VAL A 158 1.38 -3.03 -7.53
C VAL A 158 0.90 -2.05 -6.47
N VAL A 159 0.42 -2.58 -5.36
CA VAL A 159 0.16 -1.84 -4.12
C VAL A 159 1.09 -2.40 -3.06
N ALA A 160 2.11 -1.61 -2.69
CA ALA A 160 3.15 -2.01 -1.75
C ALA A 160 3.11 -1.19 -0.45
N ALA A 161 3.65 -1.72 0.64
CA ALA A 161 3.88 -0.95 1.86
C ALA A 161 5.15 -0.09 1.72
N ASP A 162 5.03 1.24 1.72
CA ASP A 162 6.19 2.13 1.69
C ASP A 162 6.95 2.07 3.02
N ASN A 163 8.04 1.31 3.02
CA ASN A 163 8.85 1.03 4.20
C ASN A 163 10.09 1.91 4.30
N ARG A 164 10.18 3.00 3.53
CA ARG A 164 11.36 3.88 3.58
C ARG A 164 11.55 4.57 4.92
N ALA A 165 10.47 4.74 5.69
CA ALA A 165 10.50 5.31 7.03
C ALA A 165 9.42 4.68 7.93
N PRO A 166 9.55 3.42 8.37
CA PRO A 166 8.54 2.72 9.17
C PRO A 166 8.34 3.38 10.52
N GLY A 167 7.09 3.66 10.91
CA GLY A 167 6.71 4.29 12.17
C GLY A 167 6.74 5.81 12.14
N GLU A 168 7.38 6.42 11.15
CA GLU A 168 7.34 7.87 10.93
C GLU A 168 5.96 8.32 10.45
N THR A 169 5.65 9.60 10.70
CA THR A 169 4.40 10.21 10.23
C THR A 169 4.29 10.05 8.71
N ILE A 170 3.13 9.63 8.22
CA ILE A 170 2.89 9.46 6.80
C ILE A 170 2.85 10.84 6.13
N VAL A 171 3.73 11.01 5.15
CA VAL A 171 3.91 12.21 4.36
C VAL A 171 3.65 11.84 2.89
N ILE A 172 2.75 12.58 2.24
CA ILE A 172 2.37 12.32 0.85
C ILE A 172 2.59 13.57 0.01
N ASP A 173 3.54 13.46 -0.92
CA ASP A 173 4.17 14.63 -1.54
C ASP A 173 3.88 14.81 -3.03
N ASN A 174 3.12 13.93 -3.69
CA ASN A 174 2.98 13.96 -5.15
C ASN A 174 1.54 13.81 -5.68
N VAL A 175 1.33 14.36 -6.89
CA VAL A 175 0.21 14.07 -7.80
C VAL A 175 0.75 13.49 -9.11
N LEU A 176 0.59 12.20 -9.30
CA LEU A 176 0.58 11.52 -10.59
C LEU A 176 -0.71 11.78 -11.36
N LEU A 177 -0.56 12.50 -12.48
CA LEU A 177 -1.50 12.42 -13.59
C LEU A 177 -0.85 11.67 -14.74
N ILE A 178 -1.38 10.51 -15.08
CA ILE A 178 -0.91 9.78 -16.26
C ILE A 178 -1.35 10.54 -17.51
N GLY A 179 -0.37 11.02 -18.28
CA GLY A 179 -0.60 11.81 -19.48
C GLY A 179 -0.70 13.33 -19.28
N ALA A 180 -0.34 13.86 -18.10
CA ALA A 180 -0.23 15.32 -17.88
C ALA A 180 1.09 15.70 -17.16
N ALA A 181 1.44 16.98 -17.20
CA ALA A 181 2.61 17.49 -16.49
C ALA A 181 2.42 17.41 -14.97
N ALA A 182 3.44 16.91 -14.25
CA ALA A 182 3.45 16.87 -12.80
C ALA A 182 3.29 18.28 -12.23
N SER A 183 2.25 18.52 -11.43
CA SER A 183 2.08 19.77 -10.70
C SER A 183 2.65 19.62 -9.29
N PRO A 184 3.52 20.53 -8.80
CA PRO A 184 4.03 20.47 -7.45
C PRO A 184 2.87 20.67 -6.46
N ILE A 185 2.74 19.74 -5.52
CA ILE A 185 1.83 19.91 -4.38
C ILE A 185 2.60 20.13 -3.10
N THR A 186 1.92 20.77 -2.14
CA THR A 186 2.41 20.84 -0.76
C THR A 186 2.28 19.44 -0.13
N PRO A 187 3.34 18.92 0.50
CA PRO A 187 3.30 17.71 1.33
C PRO A 187 2.08 17.64 2.25
N LEU A 188 1.28 16.58 2.12
CA LEU A 188 0.20 16.29 3.07
C LEU A 188 0.75 15.41 4.19
N ARG A 189 0.70 15.93 5.41
CA ARG A 189 0.98 15.15 6.62
C ARG A 189 -0.30 14.50 7.13
N ILE A 190 -0.32 13.19 7.17
CA ILE A 190 -1.41 12.42 7.76
C ILE A 190 -1.02 12.09 9.20
N GLY A 191 -1.90 12.35 10.17
CA GLY A 191 -1.69 12.09 11.60
C GLY A 191 -1.67 10.60 11.99
N MET A 192 -1.04 9.77 11.16
CA MET A 192 -0.83 8.34 11.36
C MET A 192 0.62 8.01 10.98
N GLY A 193 1.25 7.11 11.73
CA GLY A 193 2.56 6.56 11.41
C GLY A 193 2.46 5.47 10.33
N SER A 194 3.52 5.31 9.55
CA SER A 194 3.61 4.24 8.56
C SER A 194 3.77 2.87 9.25
N TYR A 195 3.17 1.84 8.67
CA TYR A 195 3.25 0.46 9.15
C TYR A 195 3.63 -0.47 7.99
N PRO A 196 4.49 -1.49 8.22
CA PRO A 196 4.94 -2.38 7.15
C PRO A 196 3.84 -3.31 6.59
N PHE A 197 2.72 -3.39 7.29
CA PHE A 197 1.60 -4.27 6.97
C PHE A 197 0.28 -3.51 7.08
N GLY A 198 -0.78 -4.02 6.48
CA GLY A 198 -2.08 -3.38 6.58
C GLY A 198 -3.12 -3.96 5.64
N SER A 199 -4.26 -3.29 5.57
CA SER A 199 -5.33 -3.64 4.65
C SER A 199 -5.41 -2.60 3.54
N VAL A 200 -5.53 -3.03 2.29
CA VAL A 200 -5.66 -2.17 1.11
C VAL A 200 -6.86 -2.56 0.26
N GLY A 201 -7.47 -1.59 -0.40
CA GLY A 201 -8.66 -1.78 -1.23
C GLY A 201 -8.55 -0.92 -2.48
N PRO A 202 -7.83 -1.39 -3.50
CA PRO A 202 -7.82 -0.74 -4.81
C PRO A 202 -9.13 -1.02 -5.54
N LEU A 203 -9.65 -0.01 -6.23
CA LEU A 203 -10.85 -0.10 -7.05
C LEU A 203 -10.78 0.83 -8.25
N LEU A 204 -11.43 0.44 -9.33
CA LEU A 204 -11.66 1.31 -10.48
C LEU A 204 -13.02 1.99 -10.31
N ASN A 205 -13.01 3.31 -10.23
CA ASN A 205 -14.20 4.14 -10.26
C ASN A 205 -14.43 4.66 -11.68
N THR A 206 -15.56 4.29 -12.27
CA THR A 206 -15.97 4.81 -13.57
C THR A 206 -16.87 6.04 -13.45
N GLU A 207 -17.31 6.38 -12.24
CA GLU A 207 -18.14 7.56 -11.96
C GLU A 207 -17.35 8.61 -11.17
N LYS A 208 -16.75 9.52 -11.94
CA LYS A 208 -16.60 10.95 -11.63
C LYS A 208 -16.31 11.65 -12.94
N THR A 209 -17.33 11.70 -13.79
CA THR A 209 -17.45 12.79 -14.76
C THR A 209 -17.61 14.07 -13.92
N PRO A 210 -16.89 15.16 -14.24
CA PRO A 210 -16.83 16.39 -13.44
C PRO A 210 -18.19 16.91 -12.97
#